data_AF-A0A8T7FW94-F1
#
_entry.id   AF-A0A8T7FW94-F1
#
_cell.length_a   1.000
_cell.length_b   1.000
_cell.length_c   1.000
_cell.angle_alpha   90.00
_cell.angle_beta   90.00
_cell.angle_gamma   90.00
#
_symmetry.space_group_name_H-M   'P 1'
#
loop_
_entity.id
_entity.type
_entity.pdbx_description
1 polymer ?
#
loop_
_entity_poly.entity_id
_entity_poly.type
_entity_poly.pdbx_seq_one_letter_code
_entity_poly.pdbx_strand_id
1 'polypeptide(L)'
;MNAHNAILVPGGGVREGGELPLWVKRRFDRVVEIFKGEHVITLSAGTLLKPPPLDDRGFPIFESVAGAQYLISKGIPTKKILVETCSYDTIGNGFFARTIHVDTRGFRKLLIITSEFHMPRTENIFKWVFSLPPISLRYELDFETVSDVGMDEKALKTRKLAEKANLAKFTITKSRIHTLEELHKWLFTKHDAYSMSIRPPQFKISENLLKTY
;
A
#
# COMPACT_ATOMS: atom_id res chain seq x y z
N MET A 1 -24.67 -3.38 -11.71
CA MET A 1 -23.54 -2.56 -12.17
C MET A 1 -22.54 -2.49 -11.03
N ASN A 2 -21.29 -2.91 -11.23
CA ASN A 2 -20.25 -2.76 -10.20
C ASN A 2 -19.95 -1.28 -10.00
N ALA A 3 -19.92 -0.83 -8.75
CA ALA A 3 -19.70 0.58 -8.43
C ALA A 3 -18.26 1.01 -8.78
N HIS A 4 -17.29 0.10 -8.65
CA HIS A 4 -15.86 0.35 -8.90
C HIS A 4 -15.31 -0.53 -10.03
N ASN A 5 -14.23 -0.09 -10.67
CA ASN A 5 -13.46 -0.88 -11.63
C ASN A 5 -12.41 -1.75 -10.93
N ALA A 6 -11.79 -1.19 -9.89
CA ALA A 6 -10.77 -1.88 -9.11
C ALA A 6 -10.82 -1.50 -7.62
N ILE A 7 -10.45 -2.46 -6.78
CA ILE A 7 -10.24 -2.30 -5.34
C ILE A 7 -8.73 -2.38 -5.09
N LEU A 8 -8.15 -1.36 -4.48
CA LEU A 8 -6.73 -1.25 -4.17
C LEU A 8 -6.52 -1.51 -2.68
N VAL A 9 -5.63 -2.44 -2.35
CA VAL A 9 -5.36 -2.84 -0.97
C VAL A 9 -3.87 -2.66 -0.65
N PRO A 10 -3.49 -1.57 0.05
CA PRO A 10 -2.15 -1.41 0.60
C PRO A 10 -1.76 -2.58 1.50
N GLY A 11 -0.49 -3.00 1.42
CA GLY A 11 0.12 -3.90 2.38
C GLY A 11 0.21 -3.27 3.78
N GLY A 12 0.58 -4.07 4.76
CA GLY A 12 0.62 -3.65 6.17
C GLY A 12 1.39 -4.60 7.06
N GLY A 13 2.31 -5.36 6.47
CA GLY A 13 3.09 -6.40 7.08
C GLY A 13 2.77 -7.80 6.59
N VAL A 14 3.82 -8.61 6.55
CA VAL A 14 3.78 -10.05 6.32
C VAL A 14 4.74 -10.72 7.30
N ARG A 15 4.31 -11.84 7.88
CA ARG A 15 5.08 -12.65 8.84
C ARG A 15 5.73 -13.84 8.14
N GLU A 16 6.50 -14.60 8.89
CA GLU A 16 7.09 -15.86 8.45
C GLU A 16 6.02 -16.77 7.83
N GLY A 17 6.39 -17.51 6.79
CA GLY A 17 5.45 -18.35 6.02
C GLY A 17 4.40 -17.59 5.20
N GLY A 18 4.53 -16.27 5.07
CA GLY A 18 3.57 -15.45 4.30
C GLY A 18 2.27 -15.12 5.07
N GLU A 19 2.24 -15.33 6.39
CA GLU A 19 1.06 -15.05 7.18
C GLU A 19 0.77 -13.54 7.27
N LEU A 20 -0.45 -13.14 6.95
CA LEU A 20 -0.92 -11.77 7.13
C LEU A 20 -1.32 -11.53 8.59
N PRO A 21 -0.83 -10.46 9.25
CA PRO A 21 -1.33 -10.06 10.56
C PRO A 21 -2.84 -9.82 10.53
N LEU A 22 -3.53 -10.03 11.65
CA LEU A 22 -5.00 -9.96 11.71
C LEU A 22 -5.55 -8.62 11.17
N TRP A 23 -4.97 -7.48 11.57
CA TRP A 23 -5.40 -6.16 11.11
C TRP A 23 -5.18 -5.92 9.60
N VAL A 24 -4.27 -6.67 8.96
CA VAL A 24 -4.05 -6.66 7.51
C VAL A 24 -5.03 -7.59 6.81
N LYS A 25 -5.20 -8.82 7.34
CA LYS A 25 -6.15 -9.81 6.86
C LYS A 25 -7.56 -9.24 6.75
N ARG A 26 -7.97 -8.41 7.72
CA ARG A 26 -9.26 -7.71 7.71
C ARG A 26 -9.49 -6.84 6.47
N ARG A 27 -8.44 -6.25 5.89
CA ARG A 27 -8.57 -5.48 4.63
C ARG A 27 -9.02 -6.39 3.50
N PHE A 28 -8.42 -7.57 3.43
CA PHE A 28 -8.75 -8.57 2.41
C PHE A 28 -10.06 -9.31 2.70
N ASP A 29 -10.40 -9.55 3.97
CA ASP A 29 -11.73 -10.04 4.35
C ASP A 29 -12.81 -9.09 3.83
N ARG A 30 -12.59 -7.79 4.00
CA ARG A 30 -13.52 -6.79 3.48
C ARG A 30 -13.66 -6.82 1.96
N VAL A 31 -12.55 -7.04 1.23
CA VAL A 31 -12.62 -7.28 -0.22
C VAL A 31 -13.53 -8.46 -0.53
N VAL A 32 -13.33 -9.60 0.15
CA VAL A 32 -14.13 -10.83 -0.07
C VAL A 32 -15.62 -10.57 0.16
N GLU A 33 -15.98 -9.80 1.20
CA GLU A 33 -17.37 -9.46 1.51
C GLU A 33 -18.06 -8.64 0.43
N ILE A 34 -17.35 -7.69 -0.19
CA ILE A 34 -17.95 -6.72 -1.13
C ILE A 34 -17.72 -7.05 -2.60
N PHE A 35 -16.88 -8.04 -2.89
CA PHE A 35 -16.46 -8.36 -4.25
C PHE A 35 -17.65 -8.74 -5.13
N LYS A 36 -17.80 -8.03 -6.26
CA LYS A 36 -18.84 -8.26 -7.27
C LYS A 36 -18.25 -8.49 -8.66
N GLY A 37 -16.93 -8.73 -8.75
CA GLY A 37 -16.22 -8.99 -10.02
C GLY A 37 -15.30 -7.86 -10.49
N GLU A 38 -15.03 -6.88 -9.64
CA GLU A 38 -13.99 -5.87 -9.82
C GLU A 38 -12.59 -6.51 -10.00
N HIS A 39 -11.62 -5.73 -10.47
CA HIS A 39 -10.22 -6.13 -10.27
C HIS A 39 -9.78 -5.82 -8.83
N VAL A 40 -8.91 -6.64 -8.26
CA VAL A 40 -8.30 -6.36 -6.96
C VAL A 40 -6.82 -6.16 -7.17
N ILE A 41 -6.29 -5.00 -6.79
CA ILE A 41 -4.88 -4.68 -6.87
C ILE A 41 -4.28 -4.79 -5.46
N THR A 42 -3.51 -5.84 -5.23
CA THR A 42 -2.77 -6.02 -3.97
C THR A 42 -1.45 -5.29 -4.08
N LEU A 43 -1.19 -4.35 -3.17
CA LEU A 43 -0.06 -3.43 -3.24
C LEU A 43 1.01 -3.75 -2.20
N SER A 44 2.20 -3.19 -2.41
CA SER A 44 3.38 -3.30 -1.53
C SER A 44 4.22 -4.56 -1.76
N ALA A 45 5.51 -4.36 -2.00
CA ALA A 45 6.55 -5.35 -1.82
C ALA A 45 6.76 -5.62 -0.32
N GLY A 46 6.90 -4.57 0.47
CA GLY A 46 7.22 -4.66 1.89
C GLY A 46 7.58 -3.32 2.50
N THR A 47 8.52 -3.33 3.44
CA THR A 47 8.98 -2.14 4.15
C THR A 47 10.51 -2.09 4.18
N LEU A 48 11.10 -0.89 4.25
CA LEU A 48 12.54 -0.75 4.46
C LEU A 48 12.97 -1.00 5.92
N LEU A 49 12.01 -1.15 6.83
CA LEU A 49 12.29 -1.14 8.26
C LEU A 49 12.77 -2.49 8.80
N LYS A 50 12.45 -3.57 8.10
CA LYS A 50 12.89 -4.93 8.40
C LYS A 50 13.05 -5.71 7.09
N PRO A 51 13.92 -6.73 7.05
CA PRO A 51 13.99 -7.64 5.92
C PRO A 51 12.63 -8.31 5.65
N PRO A 52 12.31 -8.60 4.38
CA PRO A 52 11.14 -9.41 4.07
C PRO A 52 11.34 -10.84 4.61
N PRO A 53 10.27 -11.53 5.03
CA PRO A 53 10.33 -12.97 5.26
C PRO A 53 10.68 -13.68 3.95
N LEU A 54 11.33 -14.85 4.05
CA LEU A 54 11.74 -15.66 2.90
C LEU A 54 10.87 -16.91 2.79
N ASP A 55 10.68 -17.41 1.56
CA ASP A 55 10.10 -18.73 1.30
C ASP A 55 11.12 -19.85 1.56
N ASP A 56 10.68 -21.11 1.50
CA ASP A 56 11.53 -22.29 1.73
C ASP A 56 12.71 -22.40 0.76
N ARG A 57 12.71 -21.62 -0.33
CA ARG A 57 13.78 -21.56 -1.33
C ARG A 57 14.66 -20.31 -1.18
N GLY A 58 14.41 -19.48 -0.17
CA GLY A 58 15.16 -18.26 0.12
C GLY A 58 14.73 -17.03 -0.68
N PHE A 59 13.59 -17.05 -1.37
CA PHE A 59 13.07 -15.87 -2.07
C PHE A 59 12.22 -14.97 -1.17
N PRO A 60 12.28 -13.63 -1.32
CA PRO A 60 11.41 -12.72 -0.58
C PRO A 60 9.92 -12.99 -0.80
N ILE A 61 9.17 -13.03 0.30
CA ILE A 61 7.71 -13.04 0.27
C ILE A 61 7.22 -11.59 0.34
N PHE A 62 6.58 -11.13 -0.73
CA PHE A 62 6.03 -9.80 -0.81
C PHE A 62 4.63 -9.70 -0.18
N GLU A 63 4.34 -8.55 0.45
CA GLU A 63 3.04 -8.29 1.09
C GLU A 63 1.87 -8.44 0.09
N SER A 64 2.03 -7.93 -1.13
CA SER A 64 1.05 -8.04 -2.20
C SER A 64 0.81 -9.49 -2.62
N VAL A 65 1.86 -10.31 -2.71
CA VAL A 65 1.75 -11.74 -3.05
C VAL A 65 1.02 -12.51 -1.95
N ALA A 66 1.35 -12.26 -0.68
CA ALA A 66 0.64 -12.86 0.45
C ALA A 66 -0.86 -12.46 0.46
N GLY A 67 -1.16 -11.19 0.20
CA GLY A 67 -2.53 -10.70 0.01
C GLY A 67 -3.26 -11.41 -1.13
N ALA A 68 -2.61 -11.57 -2.28
CA ALA A 68 -3.19 -12.26 -3.44
C ALA A 68 -3.47 -13.73 -3.14
N GLN A 69 -2.52 -14.45 -2.53
CA GLN A 69 -2.69 -15.84 -2.12
C GLN A 69 -3.86 -16.00 -1.14
N TYR A 70 -3.99 -15.06 -0.20
CA TYR A 70 -5.11 -15.05 0.73
C TYR A 70 -6.46 -14.90 -0.01
N LEU A 71 -6.59 -13.94 -0.93
CA LEU A 71 -7.81 -13.75 -1.73
C LEU A 71 -8.14 -14.98 -2.60
N ILE A 72 -7.13 -15.62 -3.19
CA ILE A 72 -7.29 -16.86 -3.97
C ILE A 72 -7.85 -17.97 -3.07
N SER A 73 -7.30 -18.12 -1.86
CA SER A 73 -7.79 -19.12 -0.89
C SER A 73 -9.24 -18.87 -0.45
N LYS A 74 -9.73 -17.63 -0.59
CA LYS A 74 -11.12 -17.22 -0.32
C LYS A 74 -12.02 -17.26 -1.55
N GLY A 75 -11.53 -17.77 -2.68
CA GLY A 75 -12.32 -18.00 -3.89
C GLY A 75 -12.36 -16.81 -4.86
N ILE A 76 -11.56 -15.76 -4.65
CA ILE A 76 -11.45 -14.68 -5.63
C ILE A 76 -10.71 -15.20 -6.88
N PRO A 77 -11.27 -15.07 -8.09
CA PRO A 77 -10.61 -15.57 -9.29
C PRO A 77 -9.25 -14.93 -9.54
N THR A 78 -8.22 -15.74 -9.80
CA THR A 78 -6.84 -15.27 -10.08
C THR A 78 -6.79 -14.22 -11.18
N LYS A 79 -7.57 -14.37 -12.26
CA LYS A 79 -7.69 -13.40 -13.36
C LYS A 79 -8.19 -12.01 -12.95
N LYS A 80 -8.76 -11.88 -11.74
CA LYS A 80 -9.24 -10.61 -11.18
C LYS A 80 -8.20 -9.97 -10.26
N ILE A 81 -7.16 -10.68 -9.85
CA ILE A 81 -6.14 -10.17 -8.94
C ILE A 81 -4.94 -9.67 -9.74
N LEU A 82 -4.48 -8.45 -9.43
CA LEU A 82 -3.29 -7.81 -9.99
C LEU A 82 -2.33 -7.52 -8.84
N VAL A 83 -1.09 -7.97 -8.97
CA VAL A 83 -0.08 -7.85 -7.92
C VAL A 83 0.88 -6.70 -8.26
N GLU A 84 1.23 -5.88 -7.26
CA GLU A 84 2.22 -4.80 -7.37
C GLU A 84 3.32 -5.01 -6.31
N THR A 85 4.56 -5.17 -6.76
CA THR A 85 5.73 -5.61 -5.94
C THR A 85 6.90 -4.64 -6.03
N CYS A 86 6.67 -3.38 -6.41
CA CYS A 86 7.71 -2.36 -6.55
C CYS A 86 7.75 -1.42 -5.34
N SER A 87 6.60 -1.18 -4.70
CA SER A 87 6.47 -0.19 -3.64
C SER A 87 6.93 -0.72 -2.26
N TYR A 88 7.59 0.14 -1.49
CA TYR A 88 8.02 -0.14 -0.11
C TYR A 88 7.40 0.82 0.92
N ASP A 89 6.54 1.71 0.46
CA ASP A 89 5.89 2.75 1.25
C ASP A 89 4.59 3.22 0.58
N THR A 90 3.84 4.08 1.27
CA THR A 90 2.51 4.51 0.81
C THR A 90 2.58 5.44 -0.40
N ILE A 91 3.64 6.25 -0.54
CA ILE A 91 3.83 7.06 -1.76
C ILE A 91 4.07 6.14 -2.95
N GLY A 92 4.95 5.14 -2.79
CA GLY A 92 5.16 4.09 -3.77
C GLY A 92 3.87 3.34 -4.12
N ASN A 93 3.07 2.95 -3.12
CA ASN A 93 1.80 2.25 -3.38
C ASN A 93 0.93 3.07 -4.35
N GLY A 94 0.77 4.37 -4.10
CA GLY A 94 0.01 5.25 -5.00
C GLY A 94 0.63 5.37 -6.39
N PHE A 95 1.95 5.61 -6.46
CA PHE A 95 2.68 5.82 -7.72
C PHE A 95 2.67 4.56 -8.61
N PHE A 96 3.06 3.42 -8.06
CA PHE A 96 3.15 2.17 -8.81
C PHE A 96 1.78 1.57 -9.13
N ALA A 97 0.79 1.68 -8.23
CA ALA A 97 -0.59 1.30 -8.57
C ALA A 97 -1.09 2.08 -9.79
N ARG A 98 -0.88 3.41 -9.78
CA ARG A 98 -1.30 4.28 -10.88
C ARG A 98 -0.61 3.91 -12.19
N THR A 99 0.73 3.85 -12.17
CA THR A 99 1.55 3.73 -13.39
C THR A 99 1.59 2.34 -13.98
N ILE A 100 1.58 1.28 -13.16
CA ILE A 100 1.68 -0.10 -13.65
C ILE A 100 0.29 -0.63 -14.05
N HIS A 101 -0.73 -0.37 -13.22
CA HIS A 101 -2.04 -1.01 -13.36
C HIS A 101 -3.15 -0.05 -13.78
N VAL A 102 -3.40 1.03 -13.04
CA VAL A 102 -4.61 1.84 -13.24
C VAL A 102 -4.61 2.51 -14.61
N ASP A 103 -3.54 3.22 -14.96
CA ASP A 103 -3.46 3.99 -16.21
C ASP A 103 -3.49 3.04 -17.42
N THR A 104 -2.70 1.96 -17.35
CA THR A 104 -2.63 0.91 -18.37
C THR A 104 -3.97 0.22 -18.60
N ARG A 105 -4.75 -0.02 -17.54
CA ARG A 105 -6.04 -0.72 -17.61
C ARG A 105 -7.23 0.21 -17.83
N GLY A 106 -7.02 1.52 -17.85
CA GLY A 106 -8.11 2.48 -18.00
C GLY A 106 -9.07 2.52 -16.80
N PHE A 107 -8.63 2.12 -15.60
CA PHE A 107 -9.50 2.10 -14.43
C PHE A 107 -9.76 3.52 -13.90
N ARG A 108 -11.04 3.86 -13.70
CA ARG A 108 -11.46 5.21 -13.32
C ARG A 108 -12.08 5.26 -11.94
N LYS A 109 -12.93 4.30 -11.60
CA LYS A 109 -13.60 4.21 -10.30
C LYS A 109 -12.84 3.25 -9.40
N LEU A 110 -12.19 3.77 -8.36
CA LEU A 110 -11.28 3.01 -7.51
C LEU A 110 -11.77 3.07 -6.07
N LEU A 111 -11.75 1.92 -5.40
CA LEU A 111 -11.96 1.83 -3.96
C LEU A 111 -10.64 1.48 -3.28
N ILE A 112 -10.20 2.28 -2.32
CA ILE A 112 -9.00 2.00 -1.52
C ILE A 112 -9.45 1.50 -0.15
N ILE A 113 -9.02 0.28 0.21
CA ILE A 113 -9.34 -0.34 1.51
C ILE A 113 -8.08 -0.45 2.37
N THR A 114 -8.09 0.15 3.55
CA THR A 114 -6.95 0.09 4.49
C THR A 114 -7.42 0.11 5.96
N SER A 115 -6.49 -0.05 6.90
CA SER A 115 -6.81 0.00 8.34
C SER A 115 -7.10 1.43 8.80
N GLU A 116 -7.95 1.59 9.82
CA GLU A 116 -8.29 2.90 10.42
C GLU A 116 -7.06 3.71 10.81
N PHE A 117 -6.06 3.10 11.45
CA PHE A 117 -4.83 3.81 11.83
C PHE A 117 -4.07 4.40 10.63
N HIS A 118 -4.21 3.80 9.43
CA HIS A 118 -3.43 4.15 8.24
C HIS A 118 -4.19 5.05 7.26
N MET A 119 -5.51 5.14 7.39
CA MET A 119 -6.37 5.80 6.43
C MET A 119 -6.02 7.27 6.19
N PRO A 120 -5.80 8.13 7.22
CA PRO A 120 -5.56 9.55 6.97
C PRO A 120 -4.36 9.81 6.05
N ARG A 121 -3.29 9.02 6.20
CA ARG A 121 -2.10 9.13 5.35
C ARG A 121 -2.32 8.53 3.97
N THR A 122 -2.97 7.37 3.90
CA THR A 122 -3.31 6.70 2.63
C THR A 122 -4.15 7.61 1.75
N GLU A 123 -5.24 8.15 2.28
CA GLU A 123 -6.16 9.02 1.54
C GLU A 123 -5.46 10.27 1.00
N ASN A 124 -4.68 10.96 1.84
CA ASN A 124 -3.96 12.17 1.44
C ASN A 124 -2.95 11.90 0.32
N ILE A 125 -2.25 10.77 0.38
CA ILE A 125 -1.26 10.38 -0.61
C ILE A 125 -1.94 9.96 -1.90
N PHE A 126 -2.95 9.08 -1.87
CA PHE A 126 -3.63 8.60 -3.07
C PHE A 126 -4.34 9.75 -3.79
N LYS A 127 -5.07 10.62 -3.07
CA LYS A 127 -5.67 11.82 -3.69
C LYS A 127 -4.63 12.71 -4.36
N TRP A 128 -3.47 12.90 -3.73
CA TRP A 128 -2.38 13.68 -4.32
C TRP A 128 -1.80 12.99 -5.56
N VAL A 129 -1.34 11.73 -5.46
CA VAL A 129 -0.72 11.02 -6.59
C VAL A 129 -1.64 10.97 -7.80
N PHE A 130 -2.93 10.68 -7.60
CA PHE A 130 -3.90 10.60 -8.70
C PHE A 130 -4.35 11.96 -9.23
N SER A 131 -4.01 13.06 -8.54
CA SER A 131 -4.20 14.43 -9.05
C SER A 131 -3.03 14.94 -9.89
N LEU A 132 -1.89 14.25 -9.91
CA LEU A 132 -0.70 14.72 -10.62
C LEU A 132 -0.85 14.57 -12.15
N PRO A 133 -0.59 15.61 -12.96
CA PRO A 133 -0.51 15.51 -14.41
C PRO A 133 0.70 14.67 -14.88
N PRO A 134 0.62 14.04 -16.07
CA PRO A 134 -0.51 14.05 -16.98
C PRO A 134 -1.69 13.23 -16.44
N ILE A 135 -2.90 13.78 -16.45
CA ILE A 135 -4.11 13.07 -16.03
C ILE A 135 -4.72 12.43 -17.28
N SER A 136 -4.42 11.16 -17.51
CA SER A 136 -4.93 10.38 -18.65
C SER A 136 -6.39 9.96 -18.45
N LEU A 137 -6.85 9.87 -17.20
CA LEU A 137 -8.17 9.39 -16.82
C LEU A 137 -8.76 10.30 -15.74
N ARG A 138 -10.07 10.59 -15.82
CA ARG A 138 -10.79 11.19 -14.69
C ARG A 138 -11.04 10.10 -13.64
N TYR A 139 -10.25 10.12 -12.57
CA TYR A 139 -10.40 9.16 -11.47
C TYR A 139 -11.49 9.59 -10.47
N GLU A 140 -12.23 8.61 -9.97
CA GLU A 140 -13.14 8.71 -8.84
C GLU A 140 -12.57 7.78 -7.76
N LEU A 141 -12.15 8.35 -6.62
CA LEU A 141 -11.52 7.61 -5.53
C LEU A 141 -12.44 7.59 -4.30
N ASP A 142 -12.85 6.39 -3.93
CA ASP A 142 -13.53 6.12 -2.66
C ASP A 142 -12.57 5.45 -1.68
N PHE A 143 -12.82 5.64 -0.39
CA PHE A 143 -11.96 5.15 0.68
C PHE A 143 -12.82 4.44 1.73
N GLU A 144 -12.37 3.26 2.14
CA GLU A 144 -13.04 2.47 3.17
C GLU A 144 -12.04 1.95 4.20
N THR A 145 -12.39 2.09 5.47
CA THR A 145 -11.57 1.64 6.59
C THR A 145 -12.05 0.32 7.15
N VAL A 146 -11.11 -0.50 7.60
CA VAL A 146 -11.38 -1.65 8.48
C VAL A 146 -10.75 -1.42 9.85
N SER A 147 -11.37 -1.98 10.89
CA SER A 147 -10.92 -1.79 12.27
C SER A 147 -9.50 -2.31 12.52
N ASP A 148 -8.80 -1.67 13.46
CA ASP A 148 -7.44 -2.01 13.90
C ASP A 148 -7.37 -3.27 14.80
N VAL A 149 -8.40 -4.12 14.79
CA VAL A 149 -8.52 -5.30 15.65
C VAL A 149 -7.36 -6.26 15.44
N GLY A 150 -6.78 -6.73 16.54
CA GLY A 150 -5.61 -7.60 16.58
C GLY A 150 -4.29 -6.87 16.84
N MET A 151 -4.30 -5.54 16.92
CA MET A 151 -3.14 -4.76 17.36
C MET A 151 -3.17 -4.57 18.89
N ASP A 152 -2.01 -4.73 19.52
CA ASP A 152 -1.79 -4.33 20.91
C ASP A 152 -2.04 -2.82 21.08
N GLU A 153 -2.68 -2.39 22.17
CA GLU A 153 -3.08 -0.99 22.37
C GLU A 153 -1.89 -0.03 22.37
N LYS A 154 -0.78 -0.42 23.01
CA LYS A 154 0.43 0.40 23.07
C LYS A 154 1.11 0.47 21.70
N ALA A 155 1.16 -0.65 20.98
CA ALA A 155 1.64 -0.69 19.60
C ALA A 155 0.77 0.18 18.67
N LEU A 156 -0.56 0.10 18.80
CA LEU A 156 -1.51 0.89 18.02
C LEU A 156 -1.35 2.40 18.28
N LYS A 157 -1.21 2.80 19.55
CA LYS A 157 -0.94 4.20 19.91
C LYS A 157 0.38 4.70 19.30
N THR A 158 1.43 3.88 19.38
CA THR A 158 2.74 4.19 18.77
C THR A 158 2.62 4.33 17.26
N ARG A 159 1.86 3.43 16.62
CA ARG A 159 1.59 3.44 15.19
C ARG A 159 0.85 4.70 14.76
N LYS A 160 -0.24 5.07 15.44
CA LYS A 160 -1.02 6.29 15.16
C LYS A 160 -0.17 7.56 15.27
N LEU A 161 0.72 7.64 16.27
CA LEU A 161 1.66 8.77 16.40
C LEU A 161 2.65 8.83 15.23
N ALA A 162 3.22 7.68 14.83
CA ALA A 162 4.11 7.61 13.68
C ALA A 162 3.40 8.00 12.37
N GLU A 163 2.16 7.54 12.16
CA GLU A 163 1.36 7.91 10.99
C GLU A 163 1.10 9.42 10.92
N LYS A 164 0.77 10.05 12.05
CA LYS A 164 0.58 11.52 12.13
C LYS A 164 1.88 12.27 11.81
N ALA A 165 3.01 11.82 12.36
CA ALA A 165 4.31 12.44 12.08
C ALA A 165 4.72 12.29 10.60
N ASN A 166 4.50 11.11 10.01
CA ASN A 166 4.78 10.86 8.60
C ASN A 166 3.86 11.65 7.67
N LEU A 167 2.58 11.81 8.03
CA LEU A 167 1.65 12.68 7.30
C LEU A 167 2.11 14.14 7.31
N ALA A 168 2.59 14.66 8.44
CA ALA A 168 3.13 16.01 8.53
C ALA A 168 4.37 16.21 7.62
N LYS A 169 5.29 15.24 7.59
CA LYS A 169 6.45 15.24 6.66
C LYS A 169 6.00 15.18 5.20
N PHE A 170 4.99 14.36 4.91
CA PHE A 170 4.42 14.23 3.57
C PHE A 170 3.87 15.57 3.05
N THR A 171 3.21 16.38 3.88
CA THR A 171 2.70 17.69 3.47
C THR A 171 3.77 18.61 2.87
N ILE A 172 5.01 18.55 3.38
CA ILE A 172 6.16 19.31 2.84
C ILE A 172 6.59 18.77 1.47
N THR A 173 6.55 17.44 1.29
CA THR A 173 6.88 16.81 0.01
C THR A 173 5.84 17.15 -1.04
N LYS A 174 4.55 17.03 -0.67
CA LYS A 174 3.39 17.34 -1.51
C LYS A 174 3.41 18.78 -2.03
N SER A 175 3.89 19.75 -1.25
CA SER A 175 3.93 21.16 -1.67
C SER A 175 5.01 21.49 -2.71
N ARG A 176 5.90 20.54 -3.03
CA ARG A 176 7.04 20.74 -3.95
C ARG A 176 6.94 19.94 -5.24
N ILE A 177 5.96 19.05 -5.34
CA ILE A 177 5.81 18.09 -6.43
C ILE A 177 4.38 18.20 -6.95
N HIS A 178 4.28 18.64 -8.20
CA HIS A 178 3.05 19.02 -8.88
C HIS A 178 2.83 18.24 -10.16
N THR A 179 3.78 17.42 -10.62
CA THR A 179 3.58 16.49 -11.75
C THR A 179 4.03 15.07 -11.41
N LEU A 180 3.55 14.10 -12.18
CA LEU A 180 3.92 12.69 -12.07
C LEU A 180 5.39 12.49 -12.47
N GLU A 181 5.89 13.31 -13.40
CA GLU A 181 7.31 13.36 -13.77
C GLU A 181 8.18 13.84 -12.60
N GLU A 182 7.78 14.92 -11.92
CA GLU A 182 8.49 15.41 -10.74
C GLU A 182 8.48 14.39 -9.61
N LEU A 183 7.35 13.69 -9.40
CA LEU A 183 7.25 12.61 -8.43
C LEU A 183 8.20 11.47 -8.79
N HIS A 184 8.18 11.01 -10.04
CA HIS A 184 9.10 10.00 -10.54
C HIS A 184 10.56 10.41 -10.29
N LYS A 185 10.94 11.61 -10.72
CA LYS A 185 12.30 12.14 -10.50
C LYS A 185 12.67 12.15 -9.03
N TRP A 186 11.78 12.62 -8.15
CA TRP A 186 12.04 12.64 -6.72
C TRP A 186 12.19 11.24 -6.12
N LEU A 187 11.32 10.28 -6.48
CA LEU A 187 11.40 8.91 -6.00
C LEU A 187 12.79 8.32 -6.30
N PHE A 188 13.20 8.36 -7.56
CA PHE A 188 14.42 7.67 -8.00
C PHE A 188 15.72 8.46 -7.81
N THR A 189 15.67 9.71 -7.33
CA THR A 189 16.89 10.50 -7.05
C THR A 189 17.04 10.95 -5.61
N LYS A 190 15.97 10.91 -4.79
CA LYS A 190 15.97 11.45 -3.42
C LYS A 190 15.28 10.58 -2.39
N HIS A 191 14.34 9.71 -2.77
CA HIS A 191 13.59 8.94 -1.78
C HIS A 191 14.38 7.74 -1.30
N ASP A 192 14.42 7.51 0.01
CA ASP A 192 15.24 6.47 0.64
C ASP A 192 14.93 5.05 0.13
N ALA A 193 13.69 4.79 -0.34
CA ALA A 193 13.30 3.47 -0.82
C ALA A 193 13.71 3.17 -2.27
N TYR A 194 13.93 4.20 -3.09
CA TYR A 194 14.03 4.03 -4.55
C TYR A 194 15.25 4.71 -5.15
N SER A 195 15.83 5.70 -4.47
CA SER A 195 17.05 6.33 -4.92
C SER A 195 18.26 5.42 -4.66
N MET A 196 19.20 5.43 -5.60
CA MET A 196 20.49 4.77 -5.40
C MET A 196 21.35 5.59 -4.45
N SER A 197 21.37 5.21 -3.17
CA SER A 197 22.32 5.73 -2.18
C SER A 197 23.51 4.78 -2.01
N ILE A 198 24.71 5.33 -1.85
CA ILE A 198 25.94 4.55 -1.59
C ILE A 198 25.86 3.77 -0.26
N ARG A 199 24.98 4.19 0.64
CA ARG A 199 24.73 3.53 1.93
C ARG A 199 23.27 3.12 2.03
N PRO A 200 22.96 1.90 2.48
CA PRO A 200 21.59 1.51 2.75
C PRO A 200 21.00 2.42 3.84
N PRO A 201 19.74 2.85 3.71
CA PRO A 201 19.11 3.70 4.71
C PRO A 201 19.05 2.97 6.06
N GLN A 202 19.56 3.63 7.10
CA GLN A 202 19.54 3.11 8.47
C GLN A 202 18.37 3.71 9.24
N PHE A 203 17.28 2.96 9.37
CA PHE A 203 16.15 3.39 10.19
C PHE A 203 16.30 2.87 11.63
N LYS A 204 16.57 3.76 12.59
CA LYS A 204 16.43 3.45 14.02
C LYS A 204 14.98 3.62 14.43
N ILE A 205 14.27 2.52 14.58
CA ILE A 205 12.86 2.49 14.99
C ILE A 205 12.70 1.60 16.21
N SER A 206 11.76 1.95 17.10
CA SER A 206 11.48 1.15 18.29
C SER A 206 10.93 -0.23 17.91
N GLU A 207 11.30 -1.26 18.68
CA GLU A 207 10.80 -2.63 18.48
C GLU A 207 9.26 -2.71 18.45
N ASN A 208 8.60 -1.89 19.28
CA ASN A 208 7.13 -1.82 19.32
C ASN A 208 6.54 -1.36 17.99
N LEU A 209 7.18 -0.41 17.30
CA LEU A 209 6.73 0.04 15.99
C LEU A 209 7.08 -0.99 14.90
N LEU A 210 8.23 -1.65 15.01
CA LEU A 210 8.66 -2.70 14.08
C LEU A 210 7.65 -3.86 14.00
N LYS A 211 7.05 -4.25 15.13
CA LYS A 211 6.02 -5.30 15.23
C LYS A 211 4.70 -4.98 14.53
N THR A 212 4.50 -3.73 14.09
CA THR A 212 3.28 -3.30 13.39
C THR A 212 3.40 -3.32 11.87
N TYR A 213 4.61 -3.61 11.37
CA TYR A 213 4.89 -4.00 10.00
C TYR A 213 5.17 -5.51 9.98
#